data_AF-A0A6N9QI55-F1
#
_entry.id   AF-A0A6N9QI55-F1
#
_cell.length_a   1.000
_cell.length_b   1.000
_cell.length_c   1.000
_cell.angle_alpha   90.00
_cell.angle_beta   90.00
_cell.angle_gamma   90.00
#
_symmetry.space_group_name_H-M   'P 1'
#
loop_
_entity.id
_entity.type
_entity.pdbx_description
1 polymer ?
#
loop_
_entity_poly.entity_id
_entity_poly.type
_entity_poly.pdbx_seq_one_letter_code
_entity_poly.pdbx_strand_id
1 'polypeptide(L)'
;MGVLALYLAITLVGCLVGSKLRNSEKNFSWTGKVQLVAIILLVFIMGSRIGADKSIVASLSSIGITALVITIFVLAGSVGAVFLARKLLGFNKEGMKTDD
;
A
#
# COMPACT_ATOMS: atom_id res chain seq x y z
N MET A 1 23.38 3.50 -14.04
CA MET A 1 22.78 2.18 -14.39
C MET A 1 23.07 1.09 -13.37
N GLY A 2 24.23 1.05 -12.71
CA GLY A 2 24.56 0.00 -11.72
C GLY A 2 23.67 -0.05 -10.47
N VAL A 3 23.29 1.10 -9.91
CA VAL A 3 22.43 1.17 -8.70
C VAL A 3 21.02 0.64 -8.95
N LEU A 4 20.48 0.83 -10.16
CA LEU A 4 19.16 0.31 -10.54
C LEU A 4 19.20 -1.21 -10.67
N ALA A 5 20.25 -1.75 -11.33
CA ALA A 5 20.47 -3.18 -11.44
C ALA A 5 20.64 -3.83 -10.06
N LEU A 6 21.35 -3.16 -9.14
CA LEU A 6 21.56 -3.63 -7.77
C LEU A 6 20.26 -3.61 -6.95
N TYR A 7 19.43 -2.57 -7.10
CA TYR A 7 18.10 -2.51 -6.47
C TYR A 7 17.18 -3.63 -6.99
N LEU A 8 17.19 -3.88 -8.31
CA LEU A 8 16.42 -4.93 -8.95
C LEU A 8 16.88 -6.33 -8.50
N ALA A 9 18.19 -6.55 -8.40
CA ALA A 9 18.77 -7.80 -7.92
C ALA A 9 18.37 -8.08 -6.46
N ILE A 10 18.48 -7.08 -5.58
CA ILE A 10 18.07 -7.23 -4.16
C ILE A 10 16.57 -7.49 -4.05
N THR A 11 15.76 -6.82 -4.87
CA THR A 11 14.29 -7.05 -4.93
C THR A 11 13.96 -8.47 -5.38
N LEU A 12 14.65 -8.98 -6.41
CA LEU A 12 14.46 -10.35 -6.90
C LEU A 12 14.86 -11.39 -5.85
N VAL A 13 16.00 -11.20 -5.19
CA VAL A 13 16.46 -12.09 -4.12
C VAL A 13 15.48 -12.08 -2.94
N GLY A 14 15.01 -10.90 -2.52
CA GLY A 14 14.01 -10.76 -1.46
C GLY A 14 12.68 -11.44 -1.81
N CYS A 15 12.25 -11.34 -3.06
CA CYS A 15 11.02 -11.99 -3.54
C CYS A 15 11.14 -13.53 -3.55
N LEU A 16 12.29 -14.07 -3.98
CA LEU A 16 12.54 -15.52 -3.96
C LEU A 16 12.57 -16.07 -2.53
N VAL A 17 13.23 -15.37 -1.60
CA VAL A 17 13.28 -15.75 -0.18
C VAL A 17 11.90 -15.64 0.45
N GLY A 18 11.15 -14.58 0.17
CA GLY A 18 9.78 -14.39 0.65
C GLY A 18 8.79 -15.42 0.11
N SER A 19 8.90 -15.80 -1.16
CA SER A 19 8.06 -16.81 -1.80
C SER A 19 8.33 -18.21 -1.23
N LYS A 20 9.61 -18.57 -1.03
CA LYS A 20 10.00 -19.83 -0.40
C LYS A 20 9.52 -19.91 1.06
N LEU A 21 9.57 -18.80 1.79
CA LEU A 21 9.09 -18.69 3.17
C LEU A 21 7.56 -18.78 3.26
N ARG A 22 6.84 -18.29 2.25
CA ARG A 22 5.37 -18.36 2.18
C ARG A 22 4.83 -19.74 1.80
N ASN A 23 5.62 -20.58 1.13
CA ASN A 23 5.24 -21.95 0.77
C ASN A 23 5.12 -22.88 2.01
N SER A 24 5.81 -22.57 3.10
CA SER A 24 5.58 -23.23 4.39
C SER A 24 4.33 -22.66 5.07
N GLU A 25 3.17 -23.17 4.67
CA GLU A 25 1.83 -22.92 5.22
C GLU A 25 1.71 -23.37 6.70
N LYS A 26 2.54 -22.84 7.59
CA LYS A 26 2.30 -22.88 9.04
C LYS A 26 1.84 -21.50 9.46
N ASN A 27 0.53 -21.29 9.31
CA ASN A 27 -0.30 -20.30 10.00
C ASN A 27 0.50 -19.08 10.53
N PHE A 28 0.80 -18.15 9.62
CA PHE A 28 1.59 -16.93 9.84
C PHE A 28 0.92 -15.88 10.75
N SER A 29 0.09 -16.30 11.72
CA SER A 29 -0.54 -15.38 12.68
C SER A 29 0.49 -14.62 13.52
N TRP A 30 1.70 -15.17 13.67
CA TRP A 30 2.78 -14.53 14.41
C TRP A 30 3.48 -13.43 13.61
N THR A 31 3.77 -13.64 12.31
CA THR A 31 4.32 -12.56 11.47
C THR A 31 3.32 -11.44 11.29
N GLY A 32 2.02 -11.72 11.21
CA GLY A 32 1.00 -10.65 11.19
C GLY A 32 1.10 -9.74 12.42
N LYS A 33 1.24 -10.31 13.61
CA LYS A 33 1.44 -9.55 14.86
C LYS A 33 2.78 -8.80 14.87
N VAL A 34 3.88 -9.46 14.50
CA VAL A 34 5.21 -8.84 14.46
C VAL A 34 5.26 -7.70 13.42
N GLN A 35 4.61 -7.88 12.28
CA GLN A 35 4.49 -6.86 11.23
C GLN A 35 3.68 -5.66 11.70
N LEU A 36 2.55 -5.88 12.38
CA LEU A 36 1.78 -4.78 12.96
C LEU A 36 2.59 -4.02 14.02
N VAL A 37 3.28 -4.73 14.92
CA VAL A 37 4.17 -4.10 15.91
C VAL A 37 5.27 -3.27 15.23
N ALA A 38 5.89 -3.82 14.18
CA ALA A 38 6.90 -3.12 13.40
C ALA A 38 6.32 -1.87 12.71
N ILE A 39 5.15 -1.98 12.09
CA ILE A 39 4.45 -0.84 11.45
C ILE A 39 4.14 0.23 12.49
N ILE A 40 3.59 -0.15 13.66
CA ILE A 40 3.26 0.79 14.73
C ILE A 40 4.53 1.52 15.18
N LEU A 41 5.63 0.80 15.40
CA LEU A 41 6.90 1.41 15.81
C LEU A 41 7.45 2.36 14.74
N LEU A 42 7.42 1.95 13.47
CA LEU A 42 7.87 2.77 12.33
C LEU A 42 7.02 4.05 12.19
N VAL A 43 5.70 3.91 12.23
CA VAL A 43 4.75 5.03 12.16
C VAL A 43 4.93 5.95 13.36
N PHE A 44 5.17 5.40 14.56
CA PHE A 44 5.45 6.18 15.76
C PHE A 44 6.72 7.02 15.62
N ILE A 45 7.82 6.43 15.14
CA ILE A 45 9.08 7.14 14.91
C ILE A 45 8.90 8.23 13.85
N MET A 46 8.24 7.93 12.73
CA MET A 46 7.91 8.90 11.68
C MET A 46 7.07 10.06 12.22
N GLY A 47 6.00 9.76 12.97
CA GLY A 47 5.12 10.75 13.58
C GLY A 47 5.85 11.64 14.58
N SER A 48 6.70 11.07 15.43
CA SER A 48 7.52 11.83 16.38
C SER A 48 8.51 12.76 15.68
N ARG A 49 9.19 12.27 14.62
CA ARG A 49 10.13 13.07 13.82
C ARG A 49 9.44 14.25 13.12
N ILE A 50 8.25 14.02 12.57
CA ILE A 50 7.48 15.08 11.89
C ILE A 50 6.88 16.07 12.90
N GLY A 51 6.40 15.59 14.06
CA GLY A 51 5.81 16.45 15.10
C GLY A 51 6.80 17.33 15.85
N ALA A 52 8.07 16.90 15.96
CA ALA A 52 9.14 17.70 16.57
C ALA A 52 9.63 18.85 15.66
N ASP A 53 9.30 18.83 14.37
CA ASP A 53 9.72 19.84 13.40
C ASP A 53 8.64 20.94 13.25
N LYS A 54 8.89 22.10 13.89
CA LYS A 54 7.98 23.26 13.84
C LYS A 54 7.74 23.77 12.41
N SER A 55 8.66 23.53 11.48
CA SER A 55 8.52 23.94 10.09
C SER A 55 7.48 23.11 9.35
N ILE A 56 7.42 21.80 9.64
CA ILE A 56 6.40 20.89 9.07
C ILE A 56 5.04 21.12 9.73
N VAL A 57 5.00 21.38 11.05
CA VAL A 57 3.76 21.67 11.79
C VAL A 57 3.12 22.98 11.31
N ALA A 58 3.91 24.01 11.02
CA ALA A 58 3.41 25.27 10.46
C ALA A 58 2.88 25.10 9.02
N SER A 59 3.48 24.24 8.21
CA SER A 59 3.03 23.91 6.86
C SER A 59 1.97 22.79 6.81
N LEU A 60 1.57 22.23 7.96
CA LEU A 60 0.66 21.09 8.04
C LEU A 60 -0.72 21.40 7.46
N SER A 61 -1.20 22.64 7.62
CA SER A 61 -2.45 23.08 7.00
C SER A 61 -2.39 23.00 5.47
N SER A 62 -1.28 23.46 4.87
CA SER A 62 -1.08 23.41 3.41
C SER A 62 -0.91 21.98 2.91
N ILE A 63 -0.07 21.18 3.59
CA ILE A 63 0.16 19.76 3.27
C ILE A 63 -1.13 18.94 3.45
N GLY A 64 -1.90 19.21 4.48
CA GLY A 64 -3.15 18.53 4.79
C GLY A 64 -4.21 18.75 3.72
N ILE A 65 -4.35 19.99 3.21
CA ILE A 65 -5.27 20.28 2.11
C ILE A 65 -4.82 19.56 0.83
N THR A 66 -3.53 19.61 0.49
CA THR A 66 -2.99 18.89 -0.67
C THR A 66 -3.20 17.38 -0.55
N ALA A 67 -2.93 16.80 0.62
CA ALA A 67 -3.14 15.37 0.88
C ALA A 67 -4.61 14.98 0.78
N LEU A 68 -5.53 15.83 1.25
CA LEU A 68 -6.98 15.61 1.15
C LEU A 68 -7.42 15.60 -0.32
N VAL A 69 -6.99 16.59 -1.12
CA VAL A 69 -7.31 16.64 -2.56
C VAL A 69 -6.82 15.40 -3.27
N ILE A 70 -5.57 14.99 -3.02
CA ILE A 70 -5.00 13.76 -3.62
C ILE A 70 -5.80 12.53 -3.18
N THR A 71 -6.16 12.43 -1.90
CA THR A 71 -6.93 11.29 -1.38
C THR A 71 -8.30 11.20 -2.05
N ILE A 72 -9.03 12.31 -2.17
CA ILE A 72 -10.33 12.32 -2.86
C ILE A 72 -10.16 11.94 -4.32
N PHE A 73 -9.14 12.49 -5.00
CA PHE A 73 -8.88 12.18 -6.41
C PHE A 73 -8.54 10.70 -6.63
N VAL A 74 -7.70 10.12 -5.76
CA VAL A 74 -7.33 8.71 -5.81
C VAL A 74 -8.52 7.81 -5.49
N LEU A 75 -9.34 8.15 -4.49
CA LEU A 75 -10.54 7.39 -4.15
C LEU A 75 -11.57 7.44 -5.29
N ALA A 76 -11.84 8.63 -5.83
CA ALA A 76 -12.75 8.80 -6.96
C ALA A 76 -12.23 8.06 -8.20
N GLY A 77 -10.93 8.16 -8.49
CA GLY A 77 -10.28 7.45 -9.58
C GLY A 77 -10.31 5.93 -9.41
N SER A 78 -10.05 5.43 -8.21
CA SER A 78 -10.10 4.00 -7.90
C SER A 78 -11.53 3.45 -8.00
N VAL A 79 -12.52 4.12 -7.40
CA VAL A 79 -13.93 3.71 -7.48
C VAL A 79 -14.43 3.79 -8.92
N GLY A 80 -14.08 4.85 -9.65
CA GLY A 80 -14.40 5.03 -11.05
C GLY A 80 -13.77 3.93 -11.93
N ALA A 81 -12.49 3.61 -11.73
CA ALA A 81 -11.79 2.57 -12.46
C ALA A 81 -12.40 1.18 -12.19
N VAL A 82 -12.74 0.87 -10.95
CA VAL A 82 -13.42 -0.39 -10.60
C VAL A 82 -14.81 -0.45 -11.25
N PHE A 83 -15.54 0.66 -11.26
CA PHE A 83 -16.84 0.73 -11.91
C PHE A 83 -16.75 0.56 -13.44
N LEU A 84 -15.73 1.17 -14.06
CA LEU A 84 -15.50 1.09 -15.50
C LEU A 84 -14.99 -0.30 -15.90
N ALA A 85 -14.10 -0.90 -15.10
CA ALA A 85 -13.66 -2.29 -15.25
C ALA A 85 -14.85 -3.26 -15.12
N ARG A 86 -15.75 -3.04 -14.15
CA ARG A 86 -16.99 -3.82 -14.02
C ARG A 86 -17.88 -3.69 -15.26
N LYS A 87 -18.01 -2.48 -15.80
CA LYS A 87 -18.79 -2.20 -17.02
C LYS A 87 -18.17 -2.80 -18.28
N LEU A 88 -16.84 -2.79 -18.40
CA LEU A 88 -16.11 -3.32 -19.55
C LEU A 88 -16.03 -4.86 -19.54
N LEU A 89 -15.92 -5.47 -18.36
CA LEU A 89 -15.87 -6.92 -18.19
C LEU A 89 -17.26 -7.59 -18.12
N GLY A 90 -18.35 -6.82 -18.18
CA GLY A 90 -19.72 -7.36 -18.21
C GLY A 90 -20.17 -8.06 -16.92
N PHE A 91 -19.45 -7.89 -15.82
CA PHE A 91 -19.82 -8.53 -14.55
C PHE A 91 -20.95 -7.76 -13.87
N ASN A 92 -22.10 -8.44 -13.71
CA ASN A 92 -23.16 -7.98 -12.83
C ASN A 92 -22.67 -7.88 -11.37
N LYS A 93 -23.44 -7.19 -10.53
CA LYS A 93 -23.08 -6.74 -9.17
C LYS A 93 -22.55 -7.82 -8.21
N GLU A 94 -22.57 -9.09 -8.61
CA GLU A 94 -22.26 -10.28 -7.81
C GLU A 94 -21.11 -11.16 -8.37
N GLY A 95 -20.39 -10.72 -9.42
CA GLY A 95 -19.17 -11.41 -9.86
C GLY A 95 -19.38 -12.78 -10.53
N MET A 96 -20.61 -13.11 -10.96
CA MET A 96 -20.88 -14.31 -11.76
C MET A 96 -20.99 -13.95 -13.25
N LYS A 97 -20.40 -14.81 -14.12
CA LYS A 97 -20.69 -14.81 -15.56
C LYS A 97 -22.16 -15.18 -15.72
N THR A 98 -22.94 -14.33 -16.37
CA THR A 98 -24.21 -14.76 -16.98
C THR A 98 -23.84 -15.66 -18.16
N ASP A 99 -23.85 -16.97 -17.94
CA ASP A 99 -24.28 -17.91 -18.95
C ASP A 99 -25.79 -18.09 -18.73
N ASP A 100 -26.56 -17.54 -19.66
CA ASP A 100 -27.91 -17.94 -20.14
C ASP A 100 -28.54 -16.74 -20.89
#